data_AF-A0AAD8UFT5-F1
#
_entry.id   AF-A0AAD8UFT5-F1
#
_cell.length_a   1.000
_cell.length_b   1.000
_cell.length_c   1.000
_cell.angle_alpha   90.00
_cell.angle_beta   90.00
_cell.angle_gamma   90.00
#
_symmetry.space_group_name_H-M   'P 1'
#
loop_
_entity.id
_entity.type
_entity.pdbx_description
1 polymer ?
#
loop_
_entity_poly.entity_id
_entity_poly.type
_entity_poly.pdbx_seq_one_letter_code
_entity_poly.pdbx_strand_id
1 'polypeptide(L)' 'MDRDSRIITPREVEGMIADGRTIVILDEMVLRLDGWMGKHPGGQLAILHMVGRDATDEIKV' A
#
# COMPACT_ATOMS: atom_id res chain seq x y z
N MET A 1 16.63 -8.08 -2.05
CA MET A 1 15.22 -8.34 -2.37
C MET A 1 15.00 -7.82 -3.77
N ASP A 2 14.64 -8.71 -4.68
CA ASP A 2 14.35 -8.31 -6.06
C ASP A 2 12.98 -7.64 -6.07
N ARG A 3 12.95 -6.39 -6.54
CA ARG A 3 11.69 -5.67 -6.76
C ARG A 3 11.10 -6.19 -8.06
N ASP A 4 9.82 -6.53 -8.03
CA ASP A 4 9.08 -6.83 -9.26
C ASP A 4 9.09 -5.59 -10.16
N SER A 5 9.51 -5.76 -11.42
CA SER A 5 9.56 -4.70 -12.42
C SER A 5 8.26 -4.53 -13.19
N ARG A 6 7.22 -5.30 -12.84
CA ARG A 6 5.88 -5.15 -13.40
C ARG A 6 5.35 -3.74 -13.14
N ILE A 7 4.98 -3.07 -14.23
CA ILE A 7 4.25 -1.81 -14.17
C ILE A 7 2.78 -2.10 -13.84
N ILE A 8 2.25 -1.41 -12.83
CA ILE A 8 0.86 -1.47 -12.41
C ILE A 8 0.22 -0.11 -12.69
N THR A 9 -0.91 -0.12 -13.38
CA THR A 9 -1.67 1.10 -13.70
C THR A 9 -2.55 1.54 -12.52
N PRO A 10 -2.96 2.83 -12.45
CA PRO A 10 -3.90 3.30 -11.42
C PRO A 10 -5.21 2.50 -11.39
N ARG A 11 -5.73 2.12 -12.55
CA ARG A 11 -6.96 1.32 -12.65
C ARG A 11 -6.80 -0.10 -12.08
N GLU A 12 -5.62 -0.70 -12.22
CA GLU A 12 -5.33 -1.97 -11.55
C GLU A 12 -5.28 -1.79 -10.02
N VAL A 13 -4.72 -0.68 -9.53
CA VAL A 13 -4.74 -0.35 -8.09
C VAL A 13 -6.17 -0.18 -7.57
N GLU A 14 -7.01 0.57 -8.29
CA GLU A 14 -8.42 0.73 -7.96
C GLU A 14 -9.16 -0.61 -7.91
N GLY A 15 -8.91 -1.49 -8.89
CA GLY A 15 -9.47 -2.84 -8.90
C GLY A 15 -9.05 -3.68 -7.70
N MET A 16 -7.76 -3.63 -7.34
CA MET A 16 -7.26 -4.32 -6.15
C MET A 16 -7.92 -3.80 -4.86
N ILE A 17 -8.10 -2.49 -4.74
CA ILE A 17 -8.78 -1.88 -3.58
C ILE A 17 -10.26 -2.28 -3.55
N ALA A 18 -10.93 -2.28 -4.71
CA ALA A 18 -12.32 -2.72 -4.84
C ALA A 18 -12.50 -4.21 -4.45
N ASP A 19 -11.48 -5.05 -4.70
CA ASP A 19 -11.41 -6.44 -4.25
C ASP A 19 -11.07 -6.61 -2.75
N GLY A 20 -10.98 -5.50 -2.00
CA GLY A 20 -10.71 -5.49 -0.56
C GLY A 20 -9.23 -5.62 -0.19
N ARG A 21 -8.31 -5.40 -1.13
CA ARG A 21 -6.87 -5.37 -0.83
C ARG A 21 -6.49 -4.04 -0.18
N THR A 22 -5.65 -4.10 0.85
CA THR A 22 -5.06 -2.90 1.44
C THR A 22 -3.82 -2.53 0.63
N ILE A 23 -3.96 -1.53 -0.26
CA ILE A 23 -2.89 -1.06 -1.15
C ILE A 23 -2.42 0.33 -0.75
N VAL A 24 -1.11 0.57 -0.72
CA VAL A 24 -0.49 1.91 -0.60
C VAL A 24 0.63 2.06 -1.64
N ILE A 25 1.02 3.31 -1.94
CA ILE A 25 2.20 3.60 -2.76
C ILE A 25 3.38 4.00 -1.85
N LEU A 26 4.57 3.46 -2.12
CA LEU A 26 5.82 3.82 -1.46
C LEU A 26 6.94 3.86 -2.51
N ASP A 27 7.61 5.00 -2.68
CA ASP A 27 8.69 5.16 -3.67
C ASP A 27 8.31 4.64 -5.06
N GLU A 28 7.15 5.07 -5.57
CA GLU A 28 6.59 4.62 -6.87
C GLU A 28 6.25 3.11 -6.93
N MET A 29 6.38 2.37 -5.84
CA MET A 29 6.02 0.95 -5.75
C MET A 29 4.64 0.77 -5.16
N VAL A 30 3.89 -0.20 -5.68
CA VAL A 30 2.58 -0.62 -5.14
C VAL A 30 2.79 -1.70 -4.09
N LEU A 31 2.40 -1.43 -2.85
CA LEU A 31 2.52 -2.36 -1.73
C LEU A 31 1.15 -2.90 -1.30
N ARG A 32 1.07 -4.23 -1.14
CA ARG A 32 -0.10 -4.89 -0.54
C ARG A 32 0.17 -5.24 0.92
N LEU A 33 -0.61 -4.64 1.83
CA LEU A 33 -0.40 -4.70 3.28
C LEU A 33 -1.30 -5.66 4.03
N ASP A 34 -2.15 -6.46 3.34
CA ASP A 34 -3.11 -7.40 3.96
C ASP A 34 -2.50 -8.20 5.12
N GLY A 35 -1.31 -8.79 4.90
CA GLY A 35 -0.61 -9.64 5.88
C GLY A 35 0.13 -8.88 6.99
N TRP A 36 0.14 -7.55 6.94
CA TRP A 36 0.87 -6.68 7.88
C TRP A 36 -0.05 -5.76 8.70
N MET A 37 -1.34 -5.70 8.39
CA MET A 37 -2.33 -4.86 9.09
C MET A 37 -2.24 -4.95 10.62
N GLY A 38 -2.12 -6.17 11.17
CA GLY A 38 -2.04 -6.37 12.63
C GLY A 38 -0.65 -6.13 13.27
N LYS A 39 0.36 -5.81 12.46
CA LYS A 39 1.76 -5.65 12.91
C LYS A 39 2.22 -4.20 12.93
N HIS A 40 1.42 -3.28 12.39
CA HIS A 40 1.76 -1.86 12.37
C HIS A 40 1.78 -1.28 13.79
N PRO A 41 2.91 -0.70 14.25
CA PRO A 41 3.02 -0.16 15.61
C PRO A 41 2.00 0.93 15.93
N GLY A 42 1.60 1.74 14.94
CA GLY A 42 0.55 2.76 15.08
C GLY A 42 -0.88 2.22 14.94
N GLY A 43 -1.06 0.90 14.83
CA GLY A 43 -2.36 0.25 14.66
C GLY A 43 -2.90 0.29 13.22
N GLN A 44 -3.97 -0.46 12.99
CA GLN A 44 -4.59 -0.63 11.66
C GLN A 44 -5.12 0.67 11.06
N LEU A 45 -5.71 1.53 11.89
CA LEU A 45 -6.36 2.77 11.43
C LEU A 45 -5.38 3.71 10.71
N ALA A 46 -4.14 3.77 11.17
CA ALA A 46 -3.09 4.55 10.53
C ALA A 46 -2.83 4.09 9.07
N ILE A 47 -2.85 2.78 8.82
CA ILE A 47 -2.73 2.24 7.46
C ILE A 47 -3.98 2.56 6.64
N LEU A 48 -5.18 2.42 7.23
CA LEU A 48 -6.44 2.62 6.52
C LEU A 48 -6.57 4.04 5.93
N HIS A 49 -6.03 5.06 6.59
CA HIS A 49 -6.00 6.43 6.06
C HIS A 49 -5.13 6.59 4.80
N MET A 50 -4.25 5.63 4.53
CA MET A 50 -3.30 5.67 3.41
C MET A 50 -3.68 4.76 2.25
N VAL A 51 -4.80 4.03 2.34
CA VAL A 51 -5.24 3.15 1.25
C VAL A 51 -5.44 3.94 -0.04
N GLY A 52 -4.77 3.51 -1.11
CA GLY A 52 -4.78 4.15 -2.43
C GLY A 52 -3.97 5.44 -2.52
N ARG A 53 -3.21 5.81 -1.49
CA ARG A 53 -2.42 7.04 -1.42
C ARG A 53 -0.91 6.74 -1.44
N ASP A 54 -0.14 7.73 -1.85
CA ASP A 54 1.30 7.74 -1.61
C ASP A 54 1.56 7.99 -0.12
N ALA A 55 2.24 7.04 0.51
CA ALA A 55 2.59 7.03 1.92
C ALA A 55 4.11 7.14 2.14
N THR A 56 4.84 7.61 1.12
CA THR A 56 6.31 7.70 1.17
C THR A 56 6.79 8.56 2.34
N ASP A 57 6.17 9.73 2.55
CA ASP A 57 6.58 10.66 3.61
C ASP A 57 6.27 10.10 5.00
N GLU A 58 5.13 9.43 5.16
CA GLU A 58 4.70 8.81 6.40
C GLU A 58 5.56 7.60 6.81
N ILE A 59 6.17 6.91 5.84
CA ILE A 59 7.03 5.73 6.07
C ILE A 59 8.48 6.12 6.29
N LYS A 60 8.97 7.17 5.63
CA LYS A 60 10.39 7.58 5.65
C LYS A 60 10.76 8.65 6.68
N VAL A 61 9.78 9.10 7.47
CA VAL A 61 9.97 10.07 8.56
C VAL A 61 11.02 9.62 9.58
#